data_AF-A0A843TPZ2-F1
#
_entry.id   AF-A0A843TPZ2-F1
#
_cell.length_a   1.000
_cell.length_b   1.000
_cell.length_c   1.000
_cell.angle_alpha   90.00
_cell.angle_beta   90.00
_cell.angle_gamma   90.00
#
_symmetry.space_group_name_H-M   'P 1'
#
loop_
_entity.id
_entity.type
_entity.pdbx_description
1 polymer ?
#
loop_
_entity_poly.entity_id
_entity_poly.type
_entity_poly.pdbx_seq_one_letter_code
_entity_poly.pdbx_strand_id
1 'polypeptide(L)'
;MSGAQKVRFAKMKLLGQAKTYWTNVENQFRHQRQEPIEAWEEMKAKLREKYHPPTFRSRLIDQWQGITQRDHTVSEYITEFDNYLLRCGVRASHAIGEVFVVVTSGSFLGEML
;
A
#
# COMPACT_ATOMS: atom_id res chain seq x y z
N MET A 1 11.82 -19.53 -6.00
CA MET A 1 10.60 -19.73 -5.19
C MET A 1 9.40 -19.87 -6.12
N SER A 2 8.54 -20.87 -5.90
CA SER A 2 7.27 -21.04 -6.63
C SER A 2 6.25 -19.94 -6.26
N GLY A 3 5.19 -19.79 -7.05
CA GLY A 3 4.09 -18.85 -6.77
C GLY A 3 3.49 -19.07 -5.37
N ALA A 4 3.19 -20.32 -5.02
CA ALA A 4 2.65 -20.68 -3.71
C ALA A 4 3.61 -20.34 -2.55
N GLN A 5 4.93 -20.50 -2.75
CA GLN A 5 5.94 -20.10 -1.76
C GLN A 5 5.98 -18.58 -1.58
N LYS A 6 5.88 -17.79 -2.66
CA LYS A 6 5.81 -16.32 -2.59
C LYS A 6 4.55 -15.88 -1.85
N VAL A 7 3.41 -16.49 -2.17
CA VAL A 7 2.13 -16.23 -1.49
C VAL A 7 2.23 -16.53 0.00
N ARG A 8 2.75 -17.70 0.40
CA ARG A 8 2.93 -18.06 1.81
C ARG A 8 3.82 -17.05 2.55
N PHE A 9 4.93 -16.66 1.94
CA PHE A 9 5.84 -15.68 2.53
C PHE A 9 5.16 -14.31 2.68
N ALA A 10 4.46 -13.84 1.65
CA ALA A 10 3.76 -12.57 1.68
C ALA A 10 2.69 -12.54 2.80
N LYS A 11 1.90 -13.60 2.96
CA LYS A 11 0.92 -13.73 4.06
C LYS A 11 1.55 -13.52 5.44
N MET A 12 2.75 -14.07 5.66
CA MET A 12 3.48 -13.89 6.93
C MET A 12 3.98 -12.46 7.14
N LYS A 13 4.24 -11.73 6.06
CA LYS A 13 4.74 -10.35 6.09
C LYS A 13 3.63 -9.30 6.13
N LEU A 14 2.38 -9.65 5.87
CA LEU A 14 1.26 -8.72 6.00
C LEU A 14 1.06 -8.32 7.46
N LEU A 15 0.89 -7.01 7.69
CA LEU A 15 0.66 -6.43 9.00
C LEU A 15 -0.58 -5.52 8.99
N GLY A 16 -1.12 -5.25 10.18
CA GLY A 16 -2.25 -4.33 10.37
C GLY A 16 -3.43 -4.62 9.46
N GLN A 17 -3.94 -3.57 8.80
CA GLN A 17 -5.12 -3.64 7.92
C GLN A 17 -4.94 -4.59 6.73
N ALA A 18 -3.72 -4.73 6.22
CA ALA A 18 -3.43 -5.64 5.11
C ALA A 18 -3.58 -7.10 5.54
N LYS A 19 -3.14 -7.44 6.75
CA LYS A 19 -3.34 -8.78 7.33
C LYS A 19 -4.82 -9.08 7.53
N THR A 20 -5.55 -8.16 8.16
CA THR A 20 -6.99 -8.31 8.39
C THR A 20 -7.77 -8.50 7.09
N TYR A 21 -7.47 -7.67 6.08
CA TYR A 21 -8.08 -7.80 4.76
C TYR A 21 -7.81 -9.18 4.13
N TRP A 22 -6.56 -9.66 4.18
CA TRP A 22 -6.22 -10.95 3.59
C TRP A 22 -6.92 -12.11 4.30
N THR A 23 -7.01 -12.09 5.62
CA THR A 23 -7.78 -13.08 6.39
C THR A 23 -9.25 -13.09 5.97
N ASN A 24 -9.86 -11.93 5.69
CA ASN A 24 -11.23 -11.86 5.20
C ASN A 24 -11.38 -12.48 3.80
N VAL A 25 -10.41 -12.25 2.91
CA VAL A 25 -10.38 -12.89 1.58
C VAL A 25 -10.32 -14.41 1.73
N GLU A 26 -9.45 -14.94 2.57
CA GLU A 26 -9.33 -16.39 2.80
C GLU A 26 -10.61 -16.99 3.40
N ASN A 27 -11.23 -16.29 4.35
CA ASN A 27 -12.50 -16.72 4.92
C ASN A 27 -13.62 -16.72 3.87
N GLN A 28 -13.69 -15.71 3.01
CA GLN A 28 -14.65 -15.64 1.92
C GLN A 28 -14.50 -16.83 0.96
N PHE A 29 -13.26 -17.13 0.54
CA PHE A 29 -12.98 -18.27 -0.33
C PHE A 29 -13.39 -19.59 0.33
N ARG A 30 -13.08 -19.77 1.62
CA ARG A 30 -13.51 -20.94 2.40
C ARG A 30 -15.04 -21.07 2.46
N HIS A 31 -15.75 -19.97 2.71
CA HIS A 31 -17.21 -19.95 2.74
C HIS A 31 -17.82 -20.29 1.37
N GLN A 32 -17.21 -19.83 0.28
CA GLN A 32 -17.64 -20.09 -1.09
C GLN A 32 -17.15 -21.46 -1.62
N ARG A 33 -16.43 -22.25 -0.82
CA ARG A 33 -15.78 -23.51 -1.22
C ARG A 33 -14.89 -23.36 -2.46
N GLN A 34 -14.23 -22.22 -2.57
CA GLN A 34 -13.25 -21.94 -3.61
C GLN A 34 -11.85 -22.38 -3.18
N GLU A 35 -11.03 -22.75 -4.15
CA GLU A 35 -9.62 -23.09 -3.93
C GLU A 35 -8.83 -21.89 -3.38
N PRO A 36 -7.93 -22.08 -2.40
CA PRO A 36 -7.09 -21.01 -1.89
C PRO A 36 -6.26 -20.35 -3.00
N ILE A 37 -6.04 -19.04 -2.89
CA ILE A 37 -5.14 -18.33 -3.79
C ILE A 37 -3.71 -18.82 -3.55
N GLU A 38 -3.15 -19.50 -4.54
CA GLU A 38 -1.75 -19.97 -4.57
C GLU A 38 -0.91 -19.25 -5.63
N ALA A 39 -1.55 -18.62 -6.61
CA ALA A 39 -0.88 -17.83 -7.62
C ALA A 39 -0.49 -16.46 -7.08
N TRP A 40 0.78 -16.10 -7.26
CA TRP A 40 1.31 -14.80 -6.82
C TRP A 40 0.62 -13.62 -7.52
N GLU A 41 0.29 -13.76 -8.81
CA GLU A 41 -0.38 -12.73 -9.58
C GLU A 41 -1.80 -12.45 -9.06
N GLU A 42 -2.53 -13.48 -8.64
CA GLU A 42 -3.87 -13.34 -8.05
C GLU A 42 -3.83 -12.62 -6.70
N MET A 43 -2.85 -12.95 -5.85
CA MET A 43 -2.64 -12.23 -4.58
C MET A 43 -2.34 -10.74 -4.84
N LYS A 44 -1.48 -10.42 -5.81
CA LYS A 44 -1.21 -9.04 -6.21
C LYS A 44 -2.45 -8.33 -6.73
N ALA A 45 -3.24 -9.00 -7.57
CA ALA A 45 -4.47 -8.44 -8.11
C ALA A 45 -5.46 -8.06 -7.00
N LYS A 46 -5.69 -8.95 -6.03
CA LYS A 46 -6.58 -8.68 -4.87
C LYS A 46 -6.09 -7.51 -4.01
N LEU A 47 -4.79 -7.45 -3.74
CA LEU A 47 -4.21 -6.34 -2.99
C LEU A 47 -4.30 -5.01 -3.76
N ARG A 48 -4.08 -5.03 -5.08
CA ARG A 48 -4.27 -3.84 -5.93
C ARG A 48 -5.73 -3.40 -5.97
N GLU A 49 -6.68 -4.31 -6.11
CA GLU A 49 -8.11 -4.01 -6.07
C GLU A 49 -8.50 -3.26 -4.79
N LYS A 50 -7.98 -3.71 -3.64
CA LYS A 50 -8.28 -3.10 -2.34
C LYS A 50 -7.61 -1.74 -2.11
N TYR A 51 -6.33 -1.63 -2.47
CA TYR A 51 -5.49 -0.48 -2.07
C TYR A 51 -5.18 0.50 -3.20
N HIS A 52 -5.42 0.10 -4.45
CA HIS A 52 -5.22 0.91 -5.65
C HIS A 52 -6.45 0.80 -6.57
N PRO A 53 -7.64 1.24 -6.10
CA PRO A 53 -8.81 1.30 -6.97
C PRO A 53 -8.50 2.17 -8.21
N PRO A 54 -9.19 1.99 -9.35
CA PRO A 54 -8.95 2.76 -10.57
C PRO A 54 -9.01 4.29 -10.36
N THR A 55 -9.83 4.73 -9.40
CA THR A 55 -10.00 6.13 -9.01
C THR A 55 -8.95 6.63 -8.01
N PHE A 56 -8.00 5.79 -7.59
CA PHE A 56 -7.00 6.11 -6.56
C PHE A 56 -6.20 7.37 -6.93
N ARG A 57 -5.76 7.45 -8.19
CA ARG A 57 -5.02 8.62 -8.70
C ARG A 57 -5.88 9.88 -8.72
N SER A 58 -7.12 9.78 -9.19
CA SER A 58 -8.04 10.94 -9.21
C SER A 58 -8.31 11.44 -7.80
N ARG A 59 -8.61 10.54 -6.84
CA ARG A 59 -8.81 10.91 -5.43
C ARG A 59 -7.59 11.56 -4.80
N LEU A 60 -6.38 11.07 -5.14
CA LEU A 60 -5.14 11.69 -4.68
C LEU A 60 -4.96 13.10 -5.24
N ILE A 61 -5.32 13.34 -6.51
CA ILE A 61 -5.28 14.66 -7.13
C ILE A 61 -6.33 15.58 -6.49
N ASP A 62 -7.56 15.10 -6.29
CA ASP A 62 -8.63 15.87 -5.64
C ASP A 62 -8.23 16.27 -4.22
N GLN A 63 -7.65 15.33 -3.47
CA GLN A 63 -7.12 15.58 -2.14
C GLN A 63 -5.97 16.58 -2.15
N TRP A 64 -5.00 16.41 -3.05
CA TRP A 64 -3.88 17.32 -3.23
C TRP A 64 -4.33 18.76 -3.53
N GLN A 65 -5.30 18.92 -4.44
CA GLN A 65 -5.88 20.21 -4.78
C GLN A 65 -6.65 20.83 -3.61
N GLY A 66 -7.10 20.02 -2.65
CA GLY A 66 -7.78 20.46 -1.42
C GLY A 66 -6.84 20.86 -0.29
N ILE A 67 -5.56 20.49 -0.34
CA ILE A 67 -4.57 20.84 0.69
C ILE A 67 -4.37 22.36 0.66
N THR A 68 -4.81 23.02 1.72
CA THR A 68 -4.66 24.46 1.93
C THR A 68 -4.24 24.67 3.39
N GLN A 69 -3.25 25.53 3.63
CA GLN A 69 -2.69 25.73 4.97
C GLN A 69 -3.75 26.13 6.01
N ARG A 70 -4.74 26.95 5.63
CA ARG A 70 -5.85 27.43 6.50
C ARG A 70 -5.36 27.77 7.92
N ASP A 71 -6.02 27.25 8.94
CA ASP A 71 -5.73 27.47 10.36
C ASP A 71 -4.69 26.48 10.93
N HIS A 72 -4.10 25.63 10.08
CA HIS A 72 -3.10 24.66 10.51
C HIS A 72 -1.76 25.33 10.77
N THR A 73 -1.03 24.80 11.75
CA THR A 73 0.37 25.18 11.94
C THR A 73 1.19 24.73 10.72
N VAL A 74 2.26 25.46 10.41
CA VAL A 74 3.17 25.14 9.29
C VAL A 74 3.68 23.68 9.38
N SER A 75 3.90 23.18 10.59
CA SER A 75 4.35 21.80 10.84
C SER A 75 3.32 20.73 10.45
N GLU A 76 2.04 20.97 10.76
CA GLU A 76 0.95 20.04 10.42
C GLU A 76 0.71 20.01 8.91
N TYR A 77 0.76 21.19 8.28
CA TYR A 77 0.67 21.31 6.82
C TYR A 77 1.80 20.54 6.10
N ILE A 78 3.05 20.69 6.56
CA ILE A 78 4.20 19.97 5.99
C ILE A 78 4.04 18.45 6.18
N THR A 79 3.58 18.01 7.36
CA THR A 79 3.35 16.59 7.64
C THR A 79 2.27 15.99 6.72
N GLU A 80 1.18 16.71 6.48
CA GLU A 80 0.14 16.28 5.57
C GLU A 80 0.66 16.22 4.13
N PHE A 81 1.38 17.25 3.69
CA PHE A 81 2.02 17.32 2.38
C PHE A 81 2.99 16.17 2.12
N ASP A 82 3.87 15.86 3.07
CA ASP A 82 4.81 14.72 2.98
C ASP A 82 4.08 13.38 2.91
N ASN A 83 3.01 13.20 3.70
CA ASN A 83 2.17 12.02 3.61
C ASN A 83 1.53 11.85 2.22
N TYR A 84 1.15 12.94 1.57
CA TYR A 84 0.64 12.90 0.20
C TYR A 84 1.71 12.53 -0.82
N LEU A 85 2.91 13.14 -0.74
CA LEU A 85 4.03 12.80 -1.61
C LEU A 85 4.40 11.31 -1.51
N LEU A 86 4.42 10.78 -0.28
CA LEU A 86 4.68 9.36 0.01
C LEU A 86 3.63 8.45 -0.66
N ARG A 87 2.33 8.80 -0.56
CA ARG A 87 1.24 8.03 -1.17
C ARG A 87 1.20 8.11 -2.70
N CYS A 88 1.64 9.24 -3.27
CA CYS A 88 1.78 9.43 -4.71
C CYS A 88 3.02 8.74 -5.29
N GLY A 89 3.93 8.21 -4.46
CA GLY A 89 5.20 7.66 -4.92
C GLY A 89 6.18 8.72 -5.45
N VAL A 90 5.93 10.00 -5.15
CA VAL A 90 6.79 11.12 -5.56
C VAL A 90 7.90 11.24 -4.53
N ARG A 91 9.06 10.65 -4.83
CA ARG A 91 10.27 10.87 -4.05
C ARG A 91 10.73 12.31 -4.26
N ALA A 92 10.62 13.15 -3.24
CA ALA A 92 11.40 14.38 -3.17
C ALA A 92 12.88 13.99 -3.07
N SER A 93 13.56 13.92 -4.21
CA SER A 93 15.00 13.71 -4.25
C SER A 93 15.66 15.03 -3.89
N HIS A 94 16.00 15.22 -2.62
CA HIS A 94 17.20 15.94 -2.20
C HIS A 94 17.67 15.37 -0.87
N ALA A 95 18.90 14.86 -0.89
CA ALA A 95 19.54 14.16 0.21
C ALA A 95 20.01 15.12 1.29
N ILE A 96 19.52 14.97 2.54
CA ILE A 96 20.27 15.26 3.77
C ILE A 96 19.72 14.37 4.90
N GLY A 97 20.57 13.53 5.50
CA GLY A 97 20.32 12.89 6.80
C GLY A 97 19.51 11.59 6.76
N GLU A 98 20.16 10.49 7.12
CA GLU A 98 19.58 9.14 7.24
C GLU A 98 18.27 9.11 8.05
N VAL A 99 17.15 8.79 7.38
CA VAL A 99 15.98 8.19 8.02
C VAL A 99 15.43 7.13 7.07
N PHE A 100 15.76 5.87 7.35
CA PHE A 100 15.22 4.72 6.64
C PHE A 100 13.79 4.44 7.14
N VAL A 101 12.80 5.19 6.67
CA VAL A 101 11.39 4.78 6.78
C VAL A 101 11.01 4.02 5.50
N VAL A 102 11.35 2.74 5.45
CA VAL A 102 10.76 1.82 4.48
C VAL A 102 9.43 1.35 5.03
N VAL A 103 8.43 2.23 4.98
CA VAL A 103 7.03 1.83 5.11
C VAL A 103 6.20 2.63 4.12
N THR A 104 5.52 1.86 3.26
CA THR A 104 4.53 2.23 2.23
C THR A 104 5.07 2.47 0.81
N SER A 105 4.55 1.63 -0.09
CA SER A 105 4.47 1.80 -1.54
C SER A 105 5.76 2.05 -2.32
N GLY A 106 6.63 1.04 -2.41
CA GLY A 106 7.68 1.04 -3.44
C GLY A 106 8.81 0.07 -3.17
N SER A 107 9.38 0.08 -1.97
CA SER A 107 10.62 -0.67 -1.71
C SER A 107 10.38 -2.13 -1.32
N PHE A 108 9.28 -2.44 -0.63
CA PHE A 108 8.98 -3.84 -0.24
C PHE A 108 8.49 -4.72 -1.41
N LEU A 109 8.04 -4.10 -2.50
CA LEU A 109 7.70 -4.77 -3.75
C LEU A 109 8.91 -4.87 -4.70
N GLY A 110 9.93 -4.02 -4.54
CA GLY A 110 11.15 -4.03 -5.33
C GLY A 110 12.14 -5.14 -4.93
N GLU A 111 12.23 -5.49 -3.64
CA GLU A 111 13.12 -6.57 -3.16
C GLU A 111 12.46 -7.97 -3.21
N MET A 112 11.22 -8.05 -3.66
CA MET A 112 10.53 -9.32 -3.96
C MET A 112 10.37 -9.57 -5.48
N LEU A 113 11.04 -8.77 -6.31
CA LEU A 113 11.16 -8.95 -7.77
C LEU A 113 12.48 -9.65 -8.11
#